data_AF-A0A2V8MQ12-F1
#
_entry.id   AF-A0A2V8MQ12-F1
#
_cell.length_a   1.000
_cell.length_b   1.000
_cell.length_c   1.000
_cell.angle_alpha   90.00
_cell.angle_beta   90.00
_cell.angle_gamma   90.00
#
_symmetry.space_group_name_H-M   'P 1'
#
loop_
_entity.id
_entity.type
_entity.pdbx_description
1 polymer ?
#
loop_
_entity_poly.entity_id
_entity_poly.type
_entity_poly.pdbx_seq_one_letter_code
_entity_poly.pdbx_strand_id
1 'polypeptide(L)'
;SASDSTAEHLFELRWVKSLTAGALDSLRQELHAEGKAELFEQLKNFLTGGDVLPSYDEASAQTGLPRATVKTHVHRLRQRYREIVRREVARTVSSPHEIDEELRYLCNILAQAA
;
A
#
# COMPACT_ATOMS: atom_id res chain seq x y z
N SER A 1 1.58 -20.40 -25.77
CA SER A 1 3.02 -20.48 -25.42
C SER A 1 3.79 -19.21 -25.81
N ALA A 2 4.48 -18.59 -24.85
CA ALA A 2 5.05 -17.23 -24.82
C ALA A 2 4.02 -16.08 -24.66
N SER A 3 2.92 -16.07 -25.42
CA SER A 3 1.88 -15.04 -25.27
C SER A 3 1.05 -15.18 -23.98
N ASP A 4 0.85 -16.41 -23.48
CA ASP A 4 0.05 -16.67 -22.27
C ASP A 4 0.72 -16.12 -21.01
N SER A 5 2.03 -16.34 -20.83
CA SER A 5 2.78 -15.84 -19.67
C SER A 5 2.85 -14.31 -19.64
N THR A 6 2.88 -13.65 -20.81
CA THR A 6 2.83 -12.18 -20.87
C THR A 6 1.42 -11.65 -20.57
N ALA A 7 0.37 -12.33 -21.07
CA ALA A 7 -1.01 -11.94 -20.79
C ALA A 7 -1.38 -12.13 -19.31
N GLU A 8 -0.96 -13.25 -18.70
CA GLU A 8 -1.12 -13.55 -17.28
C GLU A 8 -0.41 -12.51 -16.42
N HIS A 9 0.87 -12.23 -16.70
CA HIS A 9 1.62 -11.21 -15.96
C HIS A 9 1.01 -9.79 -16.09
N LEU A 10 0.49 -9.42 -17.26
CA LEU A 10 -0.20 -8.13 -17.45
C LEU A 10 -1.54 -8.08 -16.71
N PHE A 11 -2.25 -9.20 -16.65
CA PHE A 11 -3.48 -9.33 -15.88
C PHE A 11 -3.19 -9.19 -14.38
N GLU A 12 -2.21 -9.93 -13.86
CA GLU A 12 -1.80 -9.86 -12.46
C GLU A 12 -1.27 -8.49 -12.09
N LEU A 13 -0.43 -7.87 -12.91
CA LEU A 13 0.05 -6.49 -12.66
C LEU A 13 -1.12 -5.51 -12.56
N ARG A 14 -2.12 -5.63 -13.44
CA ARG A 14 -3.33 -4.79 -13.38
C ARG A 14 -4.14 -5.06 -12.13
N TRP A 15 -4.28 -6.33 -11.76
CA TRP A 15 -4.99 -6.73 -10.56
C TRP A 15 -4.29 -6.19 -9.30
N VAL A 16 -2.98 -6.35 -9.16
CA VAL A 16 -2.20 -5.83 -8.02
C VAL A 16 -2.28 -4.31 -7.94
N LYS A 17 -2.22 -3.60 -9.08
CA LYS A 17 -2.43 -2.14 -9.12
C LYS A 17 -3.83 -1.76 -8.64
N SER A 18 -4.87 -2.49 -9.05
CA SER A 18 -6.24 -2.24 -8.60
C SER A 18 -6.41 -2.55 -7.10
N LEU A 19 -5.82 -3.64 -6.62
CA LEU A 19 -5.89 -4.07 -5.22
C LEU A 19 -5.20 -3.07 -4.31
N THR A 20 -3.99 -2.63 -4.66
CA THR A 20 -3.24 -1.63 -3.89
C THR A 20 -3.93 -0.26 -3.89
N ALA A 21 -4.47 0.18 -5.03
CA ALA A 21 -5.27 1.41 -5.11
C ALA A 21 -6.53 1.35 -4.24
N GLY A 22 -7.27 0.23 -4.28
CA GLY A 22 -8.46 0.02 -3.44
C GLY A 22 -8.13 -0.04 -1.94
N ALA A 23 -7.00 -0.68 -1.59
CA ALA A 23 -6.51 -0.71 -0.21
C ALA A 23 -6.12 0.69 0.30
N LEU A 24 -5.52 1.50 -0.55
CA LEU A 24 -5.16 2.88 -0.23
C LEU A 24 -6.39 3.75 -0.05
N ASP A 25 -7.42 3.57 -0.89
CA ASP A 25 -8.68 4.30 -0.75
C ASP A 25 -9.45 3.91 0.51
N SER A 26 -9.48 2.61 0.83
CA SER A 26 -10.08 2.14 2.09
C SER A 26 -9.39 2.76 3.30
N LEU A 27 -8.05 2.82 3.29
CA LEU A 27 -7.30 3.50 4.36
C LEU A 27 -7.64 4.99 4.41
N ARG A 28 -7.71 5.68 3.27
CA ARG A 28 -8.12 7.09 3.19
C ARG A 28 -9.48 7.32 3.84
N GLN A 29 -10.45 6.46 3.56
CA GLN A 29 -11.80 6.55 4.13
C GLN A 29 -11.81 6.32 5.65
N GLU A 30 -11.06 5.33 6.15
CA GLU A 30 -10.91 5.09 7.59
C GLU A 30 -10.32 6.32 8.31
N LEU A 31 -9.23 6.88 7.79
CA LEU A 31 -8.60 8.06 8.37
C LEU A 31 -9.50 9.30 8.25
N HIS A 32 -10.26 9.43 7.18
CA HIS A 32 -11.24 10.51 7.03
C HIS A 32 -12.36 10.41 8.09
N ALA A 33 -12.89 9.22 8.35
CA ALA A 33 -13.89 9.00 9.39
C ALA A 33 -13.36 9.33 10.80
N GLU A 34 -12.06 9.21 11.03
CA GLU A 34 -11.38 9.60 12.28
C GLU A 34 -10.99 11.09 12.33
N GLY A 35 -11.34 11.90 11.32
CA GLY A 35 -10.94 13.32 11.24
C GLY A 35 -9.46 13.54 10.90
N LYS A 36 -8.78 12.53 10.35
CA LYS A 36 -7.34 12.52 10.02
C LYS A 36 -7.07 12.53 8.52
N ALA A 37 -8.00 13.08 7.74
CA ALA A 37 -7.87 13.14 6.28
C ALA A 37 -6.61 13.89 5.83
N GLU A 38 -6.34 15.06 6.42
CA GLU A 38 -5.16 15.86 6.10
C GLU A 38 -3.85 15.14 6.43
N LEU A 39 -3.79 14.48 7.59
CA LEU A 39 -2.63 13.67 7.98
C LEU A 39 -2.37 12.53 6.99
N PHE A 40 -3.43 11.89 6.48
CA PHE A 40 -3.29 10.88 5.43
C PHE A 40 -2.71 11.48 4.15
N GLU A 41 -3.25 12.60 3.66
CA GLU A 41 -2.76 13.26 2.45
C GLU A 41 -1.28 13.66 2.55
N GLN A 42 -0.85 14.14 3.72
CA GLN A 42 0.54 14.52 3.99
C GLN A 42 1.49 13.31 4.08
N LEU A 43 1.00 12.13 4.48
CA LEU A 43 1.85 10.95 4.74
C LEU A 43 1.68 9.81 3.73
N LYS A 44 0.71 9.86 2.81
CA LYS A 44 0.41 8.77 1.86
C LYS A 44 1.58 8.40 0.95
N ASN A 45 2.47 9.34 0.64
CA ASN A 45 3.65 9.10 -0.20
C ASN A 45 4.63 8.11 0.46
N PHE A 46 4.63 8.02 1.80
CA PHE A 46 5.38 6.97 2.49
C PHE A 46 4.80 5.58 2.24
N LEU A 47 3.53 5.44 1.86
CA LEU A 47 2.89 4.14 1.62
C LEU A 47 3.11 3.66 0.19
N THR A 48 2.95 4.56 -0.78
CA THR A 48 2.93 4.23 -2.21
C THR A 48 4.30 4.29 -2.88
N GLY A 49 5.30 4.91 -2.24
CA GLY A 49 6.65 5.02 -2.81
C GLY A 49 6.65 5.77 -4.14
N GLY A 50 5.94 6.90 -4.21
CA GLY A 50 5.94 7.76 -5.40
C GLY A 50 7.34 8.27 -5.78
N ASP A 51 7.44 8.93 -6.94
CA ASP A 51 8.72 9.32 -7.58
C ASP A 51 9.72 10.03 -6.65
N VAL A 52 9.23 10.77 -5.65
CA VAL A 52 10.05 11.38 -4.60
C VAL A 52 9.42 11.07 -3.24
N LEU A 53 10.09 10.24 -2.45
CA LEU A 53 9.76 9.99 -1.06
C LEU A 53 10.29 11.15 -0.20
N PRO A 54 9.44 11.93 0.49
CA PRO A 54 9.91 13.00 1.36
C PRO A 54 10.72 12.44 2.54
N SER A 55 11.68 13.21 3.03
CA SER A 55 12.36 12.95 4.29
C SER A 55 11.39 13.10 5.47
N TYR A 56 11.73 12.47 6.60
CA TYR A 56 10.94 12.66 7.83
C TYR A 56 11.00 14.10 8.37
N ASP A 57 11.99 14.91 7.97
CA ASP A 57 12.08 16.32 8.36
C ASP A 57 11.11 17.18 7.55
N GLU A 58 11.01 16.95 6.23
CA GLU A 58 10.02 17.61 5.38
C GLU A 58 8.59 17.26 5.80
N ALA A 59 8.35 15.98 6.10
CA ALA A 59 7.04 15.55 6.61
C ALA A 59 6.73 16.14 8.01
N SER A 60 7.75 16.32 8.85
CA SER A 60 7.60 17.02 10.15
C SER A 60 7.21 18.48 9.95
N ALA A 61 7.85 19.18 9.01
CA ALA A 61 7.52 20.56 8.67
C ALA A 61 6.10 20.69 8.08
N GLN A 62 5.68 19.75 7.22
CA GLN A 62 4.34 19.75 6.62
C GLN A 62 3.22 19.45 7.63
N THR A 63 3.44 18.49 8.51
CA THR A 63 2.43 18.04 9.50
C THR A 63 2.41 18.91 10.77
N GLY A 64 3.48 19.68 11.03
CA GLY A 64 3.70 20.34 12.31
C GLY A 64 4.01 19.39 13.47
N LEU A 65 4.15 18.09 13.20
CA LEU A 65 4.43 17.07 14.22
C LEU A 65 5.92 16.84 14.39
N PRO A 66 6.40 16.48 15.60
CA PRO A 66 7.79 16.06 15.79
C PRO A 66 8.17 14.88 14.87
N ARG A 67 9.40 14.88 14.35
CA ARG A 67 9.96 13.80 13.51
C ARG A 67 9.69 12.39 14.07
N ALA A 68 9.82 12.20 15.38
CA ALA A 68 9.54 10.92 16.04
C ALA A 68 8.05 10.51 15.91
N THR A 69 7.14 11.46 16.10
CA THR A 69 5.69 11.28 15.95
C THR A 69 5.31 10.95 14.51
N VAL A 70 5.92 11.63 13.52
CA VAL A 70 5.74 11.31 12.10
C VAL A 70 6.13 9.87 11.81
N LYS A 71 7.30 9.41 12.30
CA LYS A 71 7.74 8.01 12.13
C LYS A 71 6.71 7.02 12.70
N THR A 72 6.15 7.31 13.87
CA THR A 72 5.11 6.47 14.48
C THR A 72 3.84 6.43 13.62
N HIS A 73 3.38 7.58 13.11
CA HIS A 73 2.22 7.62 12.22
C HIS A 73 2.47 6.85 10.93
N VAL A 74 3.60 7.05 10.27
CA VAL A 74 3.98 6.32 9.07
C VAL A 74 4.02 4.81 9.34
N HIS A 75 4.61 4.38 10.46
CA HIS A 75 4.63 2.96 10.82
C HIS A 75 3.21 2.39 10.97
N ARG A 76 2.32 3.09 11.70
CA ARG A 76 0.93 2.67 11.90
C ARG A 76 0.15 2.62 10.58
N LEU A 77 0.30 3.63 9.73
CA LEU A 77 -0.33 3.66 8.41
C LEU A 77 0.15 2.50 7.53
N ARG A 78 1.45 2.18 7.53
CA ARG A 78 1.99 1.03 6.80
C ARG A 78 1.45 -0.30 7.32
N GLN A 79 1.33 -0.47 8.64
CA GLN A 79 0.73 -1.68 9.22
C GLN A 79 -0.73 -1.80 8.78
N ARG A 80 -1.51 -0.74 8.94
CA ARG A 80 -2.93 -0.76 8.56
C ARG A 80 -3.15 -1.00 7.07
N TYR A 81 -2.33 -0.37 6.23
CA TYR A 81 -2.35 -0.61 4.78
C TYR A 81 -2.09 -2.09 4.46
N ARG A 82 -1.08 -2.71 5.09
CA ARG A 82 -0.78 -4.15 4.89
C ARG A 82 -1.91 -5.04 5.36
N GLU A 83 -2.58 -4.72 6.47
CA GLU A 83 -3.75 -5.47 6.94
C GLU A 83 -4.90 -5.44 5.92
N ILE A 84 -5.16 -4.26 5.34
CA ILE A 84 -6.18 -4.09 4.31
C ILE A 84 -5.81 -4.90 3.06
N VAL A 85 -4.58 -4.77 2.56
CA VAL A 85 -4.06 -5.56 1.42
C VAL A 85 -4.20 -7.05 1.69
N ARG A 86 -3.77 -7.52 2.88
CA ARG A 86 -3.87 -8.93 3.29
C ARG A 86 -5.31 -9.42 3.26
N ARG A 87 -6.26 -8.60 3.73
CA ARG A 87 -7.69 -8.94 3.71
C ARG A 87 -8.24 -9.05 2.29
N GLU A 88 -7.82 -8.18 1.38
CA GLU A 88 -8.26 -8.27 -0.02
C GLU A 88 -7.69 -9.52 -0.70
N VAL A 89 -6.41 -9.87 -0.45
CA VAL A 89 -5.82 -11.12 -0.94
C VAL A 89 -6.49 -12.35 -0.32
N ALA A 90 -6.86 -12.29 0.96
CA ALA A 90 -7.59 -13.38 1.62
C ALA A 90 -8.95 -13.68 0.97
N ARG A 91 -9.53 -12.75 0.21
CA ARG A 91 -10.78 -12.95 -0.53
C ARG A 91 -10.56 -13.63 -1.89
N THR A 92 -9.33 -13.66 -2.39
CA THR A 92 -9.01 -14.23 -3.71
C THR A 92 -8.36 -15.61 -3.63
N VAL A 93 -7.68 -15.92 -2.52
CA VAL A 93 -7.08 -17.24 -2.29
C VAL A 93 -8.13 -18.26 -1.86
N SER A 94 -7.85 -19.54 -2.14
CA SER A 94 -8.75 -20.64 -1.75
C SER A 94 -8.58 -21.01 -0.29
N SER A 95 -7.39 -20.80 0.27
CA SER A 95 -7.08 -21.15 1.65
C SER A 95 -6.28 -20.06 2.39
N PRO A 96 -6.51 -19.85 3.70
CA PRO A 96 -5.81 -18.82 4.47
C PRO A 96 -4.28 -18.96 4.53
N HIS A 97 -3.74 -20.16 4.36
CA HIS A 97 -2.29 -20.39 4.39
C HIS A 97 -1.57 -19.92 3.11
N GLU A 98 -2.32 -19.73 2.01
CA GLU A 98 -1.79 -19.24 0.73
C GLU A 98 -1.55 -17.72 0.76
N ILE A 99 -2.13 -16.99 1.72
CA ILE A 99 -2.08 -15.52 1.79
C ILE A 99 -0.64 -14.99 1.79
N ASP A 100 0.25 -15.60 2.58
CA ASP A 100 1.63 -15.13 2.71
C ASP A 100 2.47 -15.41 1.46
N GLU A 101 2.18 -16.51 0.77
CA GLU A 101 2.81 -16.85 -0.50
C GLU A 101 2.32 -15.91 -1.60
N GLU A 102 1.02 -15.71 -1.70
CA GLU A 102 0.40 -14.81 -2.66
C GLU A 102 0.92 -13.37 -2.47
N LEU A 103 0.92 -12.85 -1.24
CA LEU A 103 1.47 -11.52 -0.96
C LEU A 103 2.93 -11.37 -1.41
N ARG A 104 3.76 -12.40 -1.24
CA ARG A 104 5.16 -12.38 -1.67
C ARG A 104 5.25 -12.36 -3.19
N TYR A 105 4.42 -13.15 -3.85
CA TYR A 105 4.33 -13.18 -5.31
C TYR A 105 3.92 -11.81 -5.88
N LEU A 106 2.87 -11.19 -5.36
CA LEU A 106 2.40 -9.88 -5.81
C LEU A 106 3.40 -8.75 -5.54
N CYS A 107 4.13 -8.81 -4.42
CA CYS A 107 5.25 -7.89 -4.17
C CYS A 107 6.33 -8.00 -5.25
N ASN A 108 6.64 -9.22 -5.69
CA ASN A 108 7.64 -9.44 -6.73
C ASN A 108 7.19 -8.91 -8.09
N ILE A 109 5.89 -9.00 -8.42
CA ILE A 109 5.32 -8.42 -9.65
C ILE A 109 5.49 -6.90 -9.65
N LEU A 110 5.19 -6.24 -8.52
CA LEU A 110 5.37 -4.79 -8.41
C LEU A 110 6.85 -4.38 -8.51
N ALA A 111 7.76 -5.12 -7.88
CA ALA A 111 9.18 -4.83 -7.90
C ALA A 111 9.82 -4.98 -9.30
N GLN A 112 9.26 -5.83 -10.16
CA GLN A 112 9.71 -6.01 -11.54
C GLN A 112 9.14 -4.95 -12.50
N ALA A 113 8.08 -4.26 -12.09
CA ALA A 113 7.39 -3.25 -12.89
C ALA A 113 7.76 -1.80 -12.51
N ALA A 114 8.58 -1.62 -11.47
CA ALA A 114 9.11 -0.34 -10.99
C ALA A 114 10.51 -0.09 -11.55
#